data_AF-A0A963XUB7-F1
#
_entry.id   AF-A0A963XUB7-F1
#
_cell.length_a   1.000
_cell.length_b   1.000
_cell.length_c   1.000
_cell.angle_alpha   90.00
_cell.angle_beta   90.00
_cell.angle_gamma   90.00
#
_symmetry.space_group_name_H-M   'P 1'
#
loop_
_entity.id
_entity.type
_entity.pdbx_description
1 polymer ?
#
loop_
_entity_poly.entity_id
_entity_poly.type
_entity_poly.pdbx_seq_one_letter_code
_entity_poly.pdbx_strand_id
1 'polypeptide(L)' 'MSDAAPIDDAAELTRYIETRYHARHRNQLPSLAEMAERVENVHFGDEDVPEGLSAVLRRMIGEMEVHMK' A
#
# COMPACT_ATOMS: atom_id res chain seq x y z
N MET A 1 12.69 17.95 -10.27
CA MET A 1 11.25 18.15 -10.57
C MET A 1 10.61 18.69 -9.31
N SER A 2 9.76 19.71 -9.40
CA SER A 2 9.04 20.23 -8.23
C SER A 2 8.27 19.08 -7.57
N ASP A 3 8.31 19.00 -6.24
CA ASP A 3 7.53 18.01 -5.48
C ASP A 3 6.04 18.43 -5.39
N ALA A 4 5.70 19.62 -5.91
CA ALA A 4 4.33 20.09 -6.00
C ALA A 4 3.54 19.33 -7.06
N ALA A 5 2.36 18.83 -6.68
CA ALA A 5 1.44 18.20 -7.61
C ALA A 5 0.92 19.23 -8.64
N PRO A 6 0.78 18.86 -9.93
CA PRO A 6 0.27 19.74 -10.97
C PRO A 6 -1.27 19.84 -10.85
N ILE A 7 -1.77 20.66 -9.92
CA ILE A 7 -3.19 20.73 -9.57
C ILE A 7 -4.05 21.51 -10.59
N ASP A 8 -3.42 22.30 -11.46
CA ASP A 8 -4.12 23.17 -12.41
C ASP A 8 -4.49 22.46 -13.73
N ASP A 9 -3.95 21.26 -13.97
CA ASP A 9 -4.26 20.41 -15.13
C ASP A 9 -4.66 19.01 -14.65
N ALA A 10 -5.91 18.63 -14.89
CA ALA A 10 -6.46 17.34 -14.45
C ALA A 10 -5.76 16.13 -15.08
N ALA A 11 -5.28 16.25 -16.32
CA ALA A 11 -4.57 15.17 -17.01
C ALA A 11 -3.15 15.02 -16.46
N GLU A 12 -2.46 16.11 -16.17
CA GLU A 12 -1.17 16.06 -15.46
C GLU A 12 -1.32 15.56 -14.03
N LEU A 13 -2.35 15.99 -13.30
CA LEU A 13 -2.63 15.53 -11.94
C LEU A 13 -2.89 14.02 -11.90
N THR A 14 -3.69 13.50 -12.83
CA THR A 14 -3.96 12.06 -12.94
C THR A 14 -2.67 11.27 -13.16
N ARG A 15 -1.84 11.68 -14.12
CA ARG A 15 -0.53 11.03 -14.38
C ARG A 15 0.40 11.10 -13.16
N TYR A 16 0.41 12.24 -12.46
CA TYR A 16 1.17 12.40 -11.23
C TYR A 16 0.69 11.40 -10.18
N ILE A 17 -0.62 11.28 -9.94
CA ILE A 17 -1.17 10.34 -8.95
C ILE A 17 -0.82 8.89 -9.30
N GLU A 18 -0.97 8.49 -10.55
CA GLU A 18 -0.67 7.13 -11.01
C GLU A 18 0.81 6.77 -10.80
N THR A 19 1.71 7.65 -11.23
CA THR A 19 3.16 7.39 -11.20
C THR A 19 3.76 7.55 -9.81
N ARG A 20 3.26 8.51 -9.01
CA ARG A 20 3.81 8.84 -7.69
C ARG A 20 3.21 8.04 -6.55
N TYR A 21 1.92 7.71 -6.61
CA TYR A 21 1.19 7.05 -5.54
C TYR A 21 0.71 5.65 -5.93
N HIS A 22 -0.03 5.48 -7.03
CA HIS A 22 -0.56 4.15 -7.38
C HIS A 22 0.56 3.13 -7.62
N ALA A 23 1.59 3.50 -8.40
CA ALA A 23 2.75 2.65 -8.63
C ALA A 23 3.46 2.29 -7.30
N ARG A 24 3.58 3.25 -6.38
CA ARG A 24 4.20 3.02 -5.07
C ARG A 24 3.37 2.07 -4.20
N HIS A 25 2.05 2.23 -4.15
CA HIS A 25 1.17 1.32 -3.40
C HIS A 25 1.20 -0.10 -3.95
N ARG A 26 1.15 -0.27 -5.29
CA ARG A 26 1.28 -1.58 -5.93
C ARG A 26 2.60 -2.29 -5.57
N ASN A 27 3.69 -1.53 -5.47
CA ASN A 27 4.99 -2.09 -5.09
C ASN A 27 5.11 -2.38 -3.60
N GLN A 28 4.54 -1.53 -2.73
CA GLN A 28 4.78 -1.61 -1.28
C GLN A 28 3.84 -2.57 -0.56
N LEU A 29 2.55 -2.58 -0.90
CA LEU A 29 1.54 -3.35 -0.15
C LEU A 29 1.83 -4.87 -0.12
N PRO A 30 2.25 -5.53 -1.21
CA PRO A 30 2.60 -6.95 -1.17
C PRO A 30 3.74 -7.25 -0.19
N SER A 31 4.82 -6.47 -0.24
CA SER A 31 5.96 -6.64 0.67
C SER A 31 5.57 -6.37 2.13
N LEU A 32 4.72 -5.37 2.39
CA LEU A 32 4.21 -5.10 3.74
C LEU A 32 3.37 -6.27 4.27
N ALA A 33 2.51 -6.86 3.44
CA ALA A 33 1.71 -8.02 3.83
C ALA A 33 2.60 -9.23 4.18
N GLU A 34 3.65 -9.49 3.39
CA GLU A 34 4.62 -10.55 3.69
C GLU A 34 5.39 -10.30 5.00
N MET A 35 5.79 -9.05 5.25
CA MET A 35 6.49 -8.71 6.49
C MET A 35 5.58 -8.87 7.70
N ALA A 36 4.31 -8.43 7.62
CA ALA A 36 3.34 -8.61 8.68
C ALA A 36 3.11 -10.10 8.99
N GLU A 37 2.97 -10.94 7.96
CA GLU A 37 2.82 -12.38 8.14
C GLU A 37 4.04 -13.01 8.83
N ARG A 38 5.26 -12.59 8.48
CA ARG A 38 6.47 -13.07 9.16
C ARG A 38 6.50 -12.64 10.63
N VAL A 39 6.12 -11.41 10.93
CA VAL A 39 6.05 -10.90 12.31
C VAL A 39 5.03 -11.70 13.11
N GLU A 40 3.81 -11.88 12.58
CA GLU A 40 2.75 -12.67 13.24
C GLU A 40 3.18 -14.12 13.50
N ASN A 41 3.87 -14.76 12.54
CA ASN A 41 4.32 -16.15 12.69
C ASN A 41 5.49 -16.31 13.68
N VAL A 42 6.47 -15.41 13.64
CA VAL A 42 7.67 -15.50 14.49
C VAL A 42 7.37 -15.12 15.93
N HIS A 43 6.46 -14.16 16.13
CA HIS A 43 6.06 -13.64 17.44
C HIS A 43 4.72 -14.19 17.93
N PHE A 44 4.34 -15.38 17.46
CA PHE A 44 3.10 -16.01 17.89
C PHE A 44 3.06 -16.17 19.42
N GLY A 45 2.02 -15.62 20.06
CA GLY A 45 1.82 -15.69 21.50
C GLY A 45 2.43 -14.52 22.30
N ASP A 46 3.17 -13.61 21.67
CA ASP A 46 3.58 -12.34 22.29
C ASP A 46 2.37 -11.40 22.42
N GLU A 47 2.26 -10.68 23.54
CA GLU A 47 1.15 -9.75 23.81
C GLU A 47 1.11 -8.55 22.83
N ASP A 48 2.27 -8.14 22.32
CA ASP A 48 2.44 -6.98 21.43
C ASP A 48 2.42 -7.34 19.93
N VAL A 49 2.13 -8.59 19.58
CA VAL A 49 2.09 -9.01 18.17
C VAL A 49 0.92 -8.33 17.44
N PRO A 50 1.12 -7.76 16.23
CA PRO A 50 0.06 -7.12 15.47
C PRO A 50 -0.82 -8.17 14.77
N GLU A 51 -1.55 -8.96 15.56
CA GLU A 51 -2.38 -10.07 15.06
C GLU A 51 -3.40 -9.58 14.02
N GLY A 52 -3.44 -10.24 12.86
CA GLY A 52 -4.37 -9.93 11.77
C GLY A 52 -3.96 -8.79 10.85
N LEU A 53 -2.81 -8.13 11.08
CA LEU A 53 -2.32 -7.07 10.20
C LEU A 53 -2.07 -7.58 8.77
N SER A 54 -1.49 -8.76 8.62
CA SER A 54 -1.26 -9.40 7.32
C SER A 54 -2.57 -9.63 6.57
N ALA A 55 -3.63 -10.03 7.25
CA ALA A 55 -4.96 -10.21 6.66
C ALA A 55 -5.56 -8.88 6.19
N VAL A 56 -5.44 -7.82 7.00
CA VAL A 56 -5.87 -6.47 6.62
C VAL A 56 -5.10 -5.99 5.38
N LEU A 57 -3.78 -6.12 5.37
CA LEU A 57 -2.95 -5.70 4.24
C LEU A 57 -3.27 -6.49 2.96
N ARG A 58 -3.52 -7.80 3.06
CA ARG A 58 -3.96 -8.63 1.93
C ARG A 58 -5.29 -8.17 1.36
N ARG A 59 -6.25 -7.81 2.22
CA ARG A 59 -7.52 -7.24 1.79
C ARG A 59 -7.33 -5.89 1.10
N MET A 60 -6.49 -5.03 1.65
CA MET A 60 -6.18 -3.71 1.07
C MET A 60 -5.54 -3.84 -0.32
N ILE A 61 -4.69 -4.85 -0.57
CA ILE A 61 -4.13 -5.10 -1.91
C ILE A 61 -5.25 -5.27 -2.94
N GLY A 62 -6.24 -6.12 -2.65
CA GLY A 62 -7.36 -6.35 -3.56
C GLY A 62 -8.25 -5.12 -3.75
N GLU A 63 -8.59 -4.43 -2.66
CA GLU A 63 -9.41 -3.21 -2.72
C GLU A 63 -8.71 -2.09 -3.51
N MET A 64 -7.40 -1.90 -3.28
CA MET A 64 -6.61 -0.91 -4.00
C MET A 64 -6.42 -1.29 -5.48
N GLU A 65 -6.27 -2.58 -5.81
CA GLU A 65 -6.17 -3.00 -7.21
C GLU A 65 -7.45 -2.65 -7.99
N VAL A 66 -8.63 -2.86 -7.41
CA VAL A 66 -9.92 -2.49 -8.03
C VAL A 66 -10.06 -0.97 -8.10
N HIS A 67 -9.68 -0.25 -7.04
CA HIS A 67 -9.79 1.20 -6.98
C HIS A 67 -8.91 1.92 -8.01
N MET A 68 -7.70 1.42 -8.27
CA MET A 68 -6.71 2.06 -9.13
C MET A 68 -6.76 1.61 -10.61
N LYS A 69 -7.75 0.80 -10.99
CA LYS A 69 -8.04 0.41 -12.38
C LYS A 69 -8.92 1.46 -13.05
#